data_AF-A0A5M8EK57-F1
#
_entry.id   AF-A0A5M8EK57-F1
#
_cell.length_a   1.000
_cell.length_b   1.000
_cell.length_c   1.000
_cell.angle_alpha   90.00
_cell.angle_beta   90.00
_cell.angle_gamma   90.00
#
_symmetry.space_group_name_H-M   'P 1'
#
loop_
_entity.id
_entity.type
_entity.pdbx_description
1 polymer ?
#
loop_
_entity_poly.entity_id
_entity_poly.type
_entity_poly.pdbx_seq_one_letter_code
_entity_poly.pdbx_strand_id
1 'polypeptide(L)' 'MSTKTDVEAIRLIGDEVVRLLSLPDDRLDAEAAVGLRLIADLARWRDLAYGPAPCASGRSSSARH' A
#
# COMPACT_ATOMS: atom_id res chain seq x y z
N MET A 1 1.77 -13.78 -8.40
CA MET A 1 2.76 -12.76 -7.98
C MET A 1 3.81 -13.44 -7.16
N SER A 2 5.09 -13.13 -7.39
CA SER A 2 6.14 -13.69 -6.53
C SER A 2 5.99 -13.04 -5.16
N THR A 3 5.87 -13.85 -4.11
CA THR A 3 5.89 -13.41 -2.72
C THR A 3 7.04 -12.44 -2.42
N LYS A 4 8.11 -12.51 -3.22
CA LYS A 4 9.25 -11.61 -3.19
C LYS A 4 8.89 -10.13 -3.43
N THR A 5 8.01 -9.81 -4.36
CA THR A 5 7.64 -8.41 -4.67
C THR A 5 6.80 -7.80 -3.55
N ASP A 6 5.85 -8.57 -3.02
CA ASP A 6 5.01 -8.16 -1.90
C ASP A 6 5.85 -7.90 -0.64
N VAL A 7 6.80 -8.79 -0.35
CA VAL A 7 7.74 -8.65 0.77
C VAL A 7 8.61 -7.40 0.62
N GLU A 8 9.09 -7.12 -0.59
CA GLU A 8 9.93 -5.94 -0.83
C GLU A 8 9.14 -4.64 -0.67
N ALA A 9 7.89 -4.59 -1.16
CA ALA A 9 7.03 -3.43 -0.95
C ALA A 9 6.77 -3.17 0.54
N ILE A 10 6.53 -4.23 1.33
CA ILE A 10 6.35 -4.13 2.78
C ILE A 10 7.63 -3.61 3.46
N ARG A 11 8.82 -4.07 3.04
CA ARG A 11 10.10 -3.57 3.56
C ARG A 11 10.29 -2.09 3.27
N LEU A 12 10.07 -1.67 2.04
CA LEU A 12 10.21 -0.26 1.64
C LEU A 12 9.26 0.66 2.41
N ILE A 13 8.03 0.20 2.69
CA ILE A 13 7.09 0.93 3.56
C ILE A 13 7.66 1.05 4.98
N GLY A 14 8.19 -0.05 5.54
CA GLY A 14 8.81 -0.05 6.86
C GLY A 14 10.00 0.91 6.96
N ASP A 15 10.88 0.89 5.97
CA ASP A 15 12.06 1.76 5.90
C ASP A 15 11.65 3.25 5.87
N GLU A 16 10.61 3.59 5.10
CA GLU A 16 10.12 4.96 5.00
C GLU A 16 9.45 5.44 6.30
N VAL A 17 8.70 4.57 6.99
CA VAL A 17 8.14 4.87 8.31
C VAL A 17 9.25 5.13 9.33
N VAL A 18 10.28 4.28 9.37
CA VAL A 18 11.43 4.48 10.25
C VAL A 18 12.15 5.78 9.94
N ARG A 19 12.34 6.11 8.65
CA ARG A 19 12.94 7.38 8.22
C ARG A 19 12.16 8.58 8.77
N LEU A 20 10.84 8.61 8.59
CA LEU A 20 9.99 9.71 9.07
C LEU A 20 10.02 9.83 10.60
N LEU A 21 9.90 8.70 11.32
CA LEU A 21 9.92 8.70 12.79
C LEU A 21 11.30 9.05 13.39
N SER A 22 12.36 9.01 12.58
CA SER A 22 13.71 9.39 12.99
C SER A 22 14.03 10.85 12.71
N LEU A 23 13.14 11.58 12.02
CA LEU A 23 13.35 13.00 11.76
C LEU A 23 13.11 13.83 13.03
N PRO A 24 13.87 14.92 13.22
CA PRO A 24 13.52 15.93 14.21
C PRO A 24 12.24 16.67 13.79
N ASP A 25 11.48 17.17 14.78
CA ASP A 25 10.15 17.77 14.57
C ASP A 25 10.16 18.93 13.55
N ASP A 26 11.23 19.72 13.51
CA ASP A 26 11.41 20.84 12.58
C ASP A 26 11.55 20.41 11.11
N ARG A 27 11.90 19.14 10.87
CA ARG A 27 12.01 18.52 9.55
C ARG A 27 10.82 17.64 9.20
N LEU A 28 10.14 17.09 10.20
CA LEU A 28 9.03 16.16 10.00
C LEU A 28 7.91 16.80 9.18
N ASP A 29 7.49 18.02 9.51
CA ASP A 29 6.39 18.69 8.80
C ASP A 29 6.70 18.92 7.30
N ALA A 30 7.96 19.19 6.97
CA ALA A 30 8.38 19.41 5.59
C ALA A 30 8.45 18.10 4.78
N GLU A 31 8.78 16.99 5.43
CA GLU A 31 9.05 15.69 4.79
C GLU A 31 7.83 14.74 4.84
N ALA A 32 6.92 14.93 5.80
CA ALA A 32 5.80 14.03 6.06
C ALA A 32 4.88 13.86 4.86
N ALA A 33 4.57 14.94 4.15
CA ALA A 33 3.71 14.88 2.97
C ALA A 33 4.28 14.00 1.86
N VAL A 34 5.60 14.08 1.64
CA VAL A 34 6.31 13.28 0.63
C VAL A 34 6.39 11.82 1.06
N GLY A 35 6.78 11.56 2.32
CA GLY A 35 6.91 10.20 2.81
C GLY A 35 5.57 9.46 2.90
N LEU A 36 4.51 10.13 3.35
CA LEU A 36 3.16 9.56 3.37
C LEU A 36 2.64 9.26 1.96
N ARG A 37 3.00 10.08 0.96
CA ARG A 37 2.68 9.78 -0.45
C ARG A 37 3.39 8.51 -0.91
N LEU A 38 4.69 8.38 -0.65
CA LEU A 38 5.46 7.19 -1.02
C LEU A 38 4.88 5.93 -0.37
N ILE A 39 4.54 5.98 0.93
CA ILE A 39 3.89 4.87 1.64
C ILE A 39 2.55 4.51 0.98
N ALA A 40 1.72 5.50 0.63
CA ALA A 40 0.43 5.24 -0.02
C ALA A 40 0.58 4.65 -1.43
N ASP A 41 1.59 5.06 -2.18
CA ASP A 41 1.86 4.55 -3.52
C ASP A 41 2.42 3.13 -3.47
N LEU A 42 3.32 2.87 -2.53
CA LEU A 42 3.75 1.51 -2.21
C LEU A 42 2.55 0.69 -1.77
N ALA A 43 1.72 1.09 -0.81
CA ALA A 43 0.58 0.29 -0.36
C ALA A 43 -0.43 -0.05 -1.48
N ARG A 44 -0.59 0.84 -2.47
CA ARG A 44 -1.50 0.68 -3.62
C ARG A 44 -0.86 0.04 -4.83
N TRP A 45 0.40 -0.38 -4.77
CA TRP A 45 1.16 -0.88 -5.91
C TRP A 45 0.42 -1.99 -6.68
N ARG A 46 -0.32 -2.84 -5.97
CA ARG A 46 -1.12 -3.93 -6.57
C ARG A 46 -2.30 -3.39 -7.38
N ASP A 47 -3.01 -2.40 -6.87
CA ASP A 47 -4.16 -1.80 -7.57
C ASP A 47 -3.71 -0.98 -8.79
N LEU A 48 -2.52 -0.37 -8.71
CA LEU A 48 -1.90 0.34 -9.85
C LEU A 48 -1.41 -0.61 -10.94
N ALA A 49 -0.81 -1.75 -10.57
CA ALA A 49 -0.25 -2.70 -11.52
C ALA A 49 -1.30 -3.61 -12.18
N TYR A 50 -2.43 -3.87 -11.52
CA TYR A 50 -3.42 -4.85 -11.98
C TYR A 50 -4.85 -4.29 -12.12
N GLY A 51 -5.05 -3.01 -11.80
CA GLY A 51 -6.39 -2.45 -11.61
C GLY A 51 -7.01 -2.91 -10.28
N PRO A 52 -8.12 -2.30 -9.86
CA PRO A 52 -8.83 -2.73 -8.66
C PRO A 52 -9.21 -4.21 -8.82
N ALA A 53 -8.95 -5.01 -7.78
CA ALA A 53 -9.36 -6.42 -7.77
C ALA A 53 -10.84 -6.49 -8.15
N PRO A 54 -11.25 -7.40 -9.06
CA PRO A 54 -12.64 -7.50 -9.46
C PRO A 54 -13.45 -7.70 -8.18
N CYS A 55 -14.34 -6.74 -7.89
CA CYS A 55 -15.28 -6.85 -6.79
C CYS A 55 -15.89 -8.24 -6.92
N ALA A 56 -15.69 -9.09 -5.92
CA ALA A 56 -16.31 -10.41 -5.92
C ALA A 56 -17.82 -10.16 -5.95
N SER A 57 -18.40 -10.14 -7.15
CA SER A 57 -19.82 -10.04 -7.34
C SER A 57 -20.38 -11.24 -6.60
N GLY A 58 -21.15 -10.93 -5.55
CA GLY A 58 -21.71 -11.94 -4.67
C GLY A 58 -22.32 -13.03 -5.53
N ARG A 59 -21.87 -14.26 -5.31
CA ARG A 59 -22.54 -15.45 -5.82
C ARG A 59 -23.97 -15.37 -5.31
N SER A 60 -24.86 -14.85 -6.14
CA SER A 60 -26.29 -15.04 -5.97
C SER A 60 -26.54 -16.51 -6.29
N SER A 61 -26.41 -17.35 -5.26
CA SER A 61 -27.00 -18.69 -5.27
C SER A 61 -28.52 -18.52 -5.29
N SER A 62 -29.05 -18.29 -6.48
CA SER A 62 -30.48 -18.52 -6.74
C SER A 62 -30.66 -20.02 -6.82
N ALA A 63 -31.00 -20.63 -5.68
CA ALA A 63 -31.56 -21.97 -5.62
C ALA A 63 -32.74 -22.02 -6.61
N ARG A 64 -32.65 -22.90 -7.61
CA ARG A 64 -33.77 -23.23 -8.48
C ARG A 64 -34.50 -24.43 -7.88
N HIS A 65 -35.81 -24.24 -7.86
CA HIS A 65 -36.91 -25.15 -7.56
C HIS A 65 -36.72 -26.59 -8.02
#